data_AF-A0A0K0DK85-F1
#
_entry.id   AF-A0A0K0DK85-F1
#
_cell.length_a   1.000
_cell.length_b   1.000
_cell.length_c   1.000
_cell.angle_alpha   90.00
_cell.angle_beta   90.00
_cell.angle_gamma   90.00
#
_symmetry.space_group_name_H-M   'P 1'
#
loop_
_entity.id
_entity.type
_entity.pdbx_description
1 polymer ?
#
loop_
_entity_poly.entity_id
_entity_poly.type
_entity_poly.pdbx_seq_one_letter_code
_entity_poly.pdbx_strand_id
1 'polypeptide(L)'
;LMKNNWKSDTVYLYQFPRSPVMPNVSPFCLKVETFLRVNDIKYEVIGGFRQRSSRGLLPFIELNGNQIADSQVIIWELQRHFKIKDDLTDVERGTARALERMVDVSTFYCLLEDKCVLNGPAFVNRSVSGVPLPTFVTNFLGKRFSETIRKRVNGVLGRISREELKDLLRRDIQAIDDVLQDKKFLFGPKMTVTDCAVFAQLATTFFLPYRQLVTDFLEDDFPRVRHYVERIRNHYYPEWKYN
;
A
#
# COMPACT_ATOMS: atom_id res chain seq x y z
N LEU A 1 -23.95 -7.07 -5.37
CA LEU A 1 -22.97 -6.34 -6.20
C LEU A 1 -23.36 -4.87 -6.22
N MET A 2 -22.40 -3.96 -6.34
CA MET A 2 -22.62 -2.53 -6.45
C MET A 2 -22.62 -2.07 -7.92
N LYS A 3 -21.94 -2.78 -8.82
CA LYS A 3 -21.99 -2.54 -10.27
C LYS A 3 -23.05 -3.43 -10.91
N ASN A 4 -24.17 -2.83 -11.33
CA ASN A 4 -25.29 -3.56 -11.94
C ASN A 4 -25.07 -3.87 -13.43
N ASN A 5 -24.29 -3.04 -14.14
CA ASN A 5 -24.00 -3.18 -15.58
C ASN A 5 -22.53 -3.53 -15.80
N TRP A 6 -22.06 -4.63 -15.21
CA TRP A 6 -20.68 -5.07 -15.33
C TRP A 6 -20.42 -5.71 -16.70
N LYS A 7 -19.19 -5.58 -17.20
CA LYS A 7 -18.70 -6.21 -18.43
C LYS A 7 -17.85 -7.42 -18.08
N SER A 8 -17.95 -8.49 -18.88
CA SER A 8 -17.13 -9.68 -18.68
C SER A 8 -15.64 -9.32 -18.71
N ASP A 9 -14.89 -9.95 -17.83
CA ASP A 9 -13.43 -9.81 -17.67
C ASP A 9 -12.95 -8.38 -17.47
N THR A 10 -13.82 -7.51 -16.96
CA THR A 10 -13.47 -6.18 -16.49
C THR A 10 -13.50 -6.17 -14.97
N VAL A 11 -12.37 -5.82 -14.36
CA VAL A 11 -12.27 -5.71 -12.90
C VAL A 11 -12.81 -4.36 -12.45
N TYR A 12 -13.80 -4.35 -11.57
CA TYR A 12 -14.26 -3.12 -10.93
C TYR A 12 -13.62 -2.99 -9.55
N LEU A 13 -12.56 -2.17 -9.44
CA LEU A 13 -11.80 -1.98 -8.22
C LEU A 13 -12.44 -0.89 -7.35
N TYR A 14 -12.99 -1.31 -6.22
CA TYR A 14 -13.50 -0.42 -5.19
C TYR A 14 -12.40 -0.08 -4.20
N GLN A 15 -12.10 1.21 -4.08
CA GLN A 15 -11.04 1.72 -3.22
C GLN A 15 -11.35 3.13 -2.71
N PHE A 16 -10.48 3.66 -1.84
CA PHE A 16 -10.59 5.07 -1.43
C PHE A 16 -10.43 6.00 -2.65
N PRO A 17 -11.02 7.20 -2.62
CA PRO A 17 -10.79 8.20 -3.66
C PRO A 17 -9.30 8.52 -3.84
N ARG A 18 -8.95 9.00 -5.03
CA ARG A 18 -7.62 9.55 -5.30
C ARG A 18 -7.33 10.68 -4.31
N SER A 19 -6.09 10.73 -3.84
CA SER A 19 -5.59 11.83 -3.01
C SER A 19 -4.90 12.87 -3.92
N PRO A 20 -4.82 14.15 -3.54
CA PRO A 20 -4.03 15.13 -4.27
C PRO A 20 -2.55 14.77 -4.39
N VAL A 21 -2.02 13.95 -3.47
CA VAL A 21 -0.59 13.60 -3.43
C VAL A 21 -0.28 12.18 -3.92
N MET A 22 -1.28 11.31 -4.12
CA MET A 22 -1.03 9.93 -4.56
C MET A 22 -2.27 9.20 -5.11
N PRO A 23 -2.09 8.12 -5.90
CA PRO A 23 -3.19 7.31 -6.44
C PRO A 23 -4.09 6.71 -5.36
N ASN A 24 -3.53 6.26 -4.23
CA ASN A 24 -4.33 5.84 -3.08
C ASN A 24 -3.53 5.96 -1.79
N VAL A 25 -4.16 6.46 -0.72
CA VAL A 25 -3.52 6.58 0.61
C VAL A 25 -3.48 5.27 1.38
N SER A 26 -4.27 4.27 0.97
CA SER A 26 -4.23 2.92 1.53
C SER A 26 -3.25 2.04 0.74
N PRO A 27 -2.24 1.45 1.40
CA PRO A 27 -1.29 0.57 0.71
C PRO A 27 -1.97 -0.67 0.14
N PHE A 28 -3.00 -1.21 0.79
CA PHE A 28 -3.72 -2.37 0.26
C PHE A 28 -4.47 -2.07 -1.03
N CYS A 29 -5.04 -0.86 -1.15
CA CYS A 29 -5.69 -0.39 -2.38
C CYS A 29 -4.65 -0.19 -3.49
N LEU A 30 -3.55 0.51 -3.19
CA LEU A 30 -2.48 0.75 -4.15
C LEU A 30 -1.83 -0.56 -4.63
N LYS A 31 -1.67 -1.56 -3.74
CA LYS A 31 -1.15 -2.89 -4.06
C LYS A 31 -1.99 -3.59 -5.13
N VAL A 32 -3.30 -3.65 -4.95
CA VAL A 32 -4.22 -4.28 -5.92
C VAL A 32 -4.18 -3.54 -7.25
N GLU A 33 -4.20 -2.21 -7.23
CA GLU A 33 -4.11 -1.43 -8.47
C GLU A 33 -2.77 -1.62 -9.18
N THR A 34 -1.67 -1.68 -8.43
CA THR A 34 -0.33 -1.91 -9.00
C THR A 34 -0.29 -3.28 -9.68
N PHE A 35 -0.85 -4.31 -9.04
CA PHE A 35 -0.95 -5.64 -9.63
C PHE A 35 -1.76 -5.65 -10.93
N LEU A 36 -2.89 -4.93 -10.97
CA LEU A 36 -3.71 -4.78 -12.19
C LEU A 36 -2.91 -4.12 -13.32
N ARG A 37 -2.17 -3.05 -13.03
CA ARG A 37 -1.34 -2.35 -14.02
C ARG A 37 -0.17 -3.20 -14.51
N VAL A 38 0.55 -3.86 -13.62
CA VAL A 38 1.72 -4.69 -13.94
C VAL A 38 1.37 -5.81 -14.92
N ASN A 39 0.15 -6.35 -14.82
CA ASN A 39 -0.33 -7.46 -15.63
C ASN A 39 -1.25 -7.03 -16.78
N ASP A 40 -1.34 -5.72 -17.05
CA ASP A 40 -2.22 -5.14 -18.09
C ASP A 40 -3.68 -5.65 -18.02
N ILE A 41 -4.17 -5.87 -16.79
CA ILE A 41 -5.54 -6.34 -16.56
C ILE A 41 -6.47 -5.16 -16.73
N LYS A 42 -7.48 -5.29 -17.59
CA LYS A 42 -8.51 -4.26 -17.77
C LYS A 42 -9.31 -4.02 -16.48
N TYR A 43 -9.35 -2.78 -16.02
CA TYR A 43 -10.05 -2.41 -14.79
C TYR A 43 -10.68 -1.01 -14.83
N GLU A 44 -11.72 -0.81 -14.00
CA GLU A 44 -12.33 0.48 -13.67
C GLU A 44 -12.16 0.77 -12.18
N VAL A 45 -11.71 1.97 -11.82
CA VAL A 45 -11.63 2.41 -10.43
C VAL A 45 -12.94 3.04 -9.99
N ILE A 46 -13.51 2.53 -8.90
CA ILE A 46 -14.67 3.08 -8.22
C ILE A 46 -14.23 3.62 -6.87
N GLY A 47 -13.93 4.92 -6.85
CA GLY A 47 -13.47 5.64 -5.66
C GLY A 47 -14.64 6.04 -4.76
N GLY A 48 -14.53 5.75 -3.46
CA GLY A 48 -15.49 6.30 -2.50
C GLY A 48 -15.19 6.01 -1.04
N PHE A 49 -15.65 6.90 -0.16
CA PHE A 49 -15.40 6.78 1.28
C PHE A 49 -16.36 5.83 2.01
N ARG A 50 -17.54 5.54 1.42
CA ARG A 50 -18.64 4.82 2.08
C ARG A 50 -18.72 3.34 1.71
N GLN A 51 -18.30 2.98 0.50
CA GLN A 51 -18.38 1.62 -0.03
C GLN A 51 -17.50 0.69 0.80
N ARG A 52 -18.03 -0.47 1.17
CA ARG A 52 -17.30 -1.51 1.87
C ARG A 52 -17.68 -2.86 1.28
N SER A 53 -16.74 -3.79 1.33
CA SER A 53 -17.01 -5.19 1.02
C SER A 53 -17.96 -5.83 2.03
N SER A 54 -18.36 -7.07 1.74
CA SER A 54 -18.99 -7.98 2.72
C SER A 54 -18.18 -8.14 4.02
N ARG A 55 -16.87 -7.88 4.00
CA ARG A 55 -15.98 -7.90 5.18
C ARG A 55 -15.79 -6.53 5.83
N GLY A 56 -16.51 -5.50 5.38
CA GLY A 56 -16.44 -4.16 5.98
C GLY A 56 -15.17 -3.36 5.65
N LEU A 57 -14.35 -3.82 4.69
CA LEU A 57 -13.05 -3.22 4.35
C LEU A 57 -12.92 -2.89 2.85
N LEU A 58 -11.97 -2.01 2.54
CA LEU A 58 -11.43 -1.72 1.21
C LEU A 58 -9.95 -2.19 1.16
N PRO A 59 -9.41 -2.58 0.00
CA PRO A 59 -10.09 -2.68 -1.29
C PRO A 59 -10.99 -3.93 -1.38
N PHE A 60 -11.90 -3.91 -2.36
CA PHE A 60 -12.53 -5.11 -2.90
C PHE A 60 -12.72 -4.94 -4.40
N ILE A 61 -12.93 -6.05 -5.11
CA ILE A 61 -13.27 -6.01 -6.53
C ILE A 61 -14.64 -6.63 -6.78
N GLU A 62 -15.23 -6.25 -7.90
CA GLU A 62 -16.26 -7.04 -8.55
C GLU A 62 -15.74 -7.52 -9.91
N LEU A 63 -15.84 -8.82 -10.16
CA LEU A 63 -15.39 -9.47 -11.38
C LEU A 63 -16.40 -10.54 -11.77
N ASN A 64 -16.91 -10.49 -13.00
CA ASN A 64 -17.85 -11.48 -13.55
C ASN A 64 -19.04 -11.77 -12.62
N GLY A 65 -19.61 -10.73 -12.02
CA GLY A 65 -20.75 -10.86 -11.11
C GLY A 65 -20.42 -11.36 -9.71
N ASN A 66 -19.13 -11.44 -9.33
CA ASN A 66 -18.72 -11.88 -7.99
C ASN A 66 -17.94 -10.78 -7.26
N GLN A 67 -18.26 -10.58 -5.98
CA GLN A 67 -17.51 -9.67 -5.12
C GLN A 67 -16.39 -10.44 -4.42
N ILE A 68 -15.15 -9.94 -4.51
CA ILE A 68 -13.97 -10.53 -3.89
C ILE A 68 -13.33 -9.47 -3.00
N ALA A 69 -13.21 -9.77 -1.72
CA ALA A 69 -12.69 -8.86 -0.69
C ALA A 69 -11.34 -9.34 -0.17
N ASP A 70 -10.58 -8.43 0.46
CA ASP A 70 -9.20 -8.62 0.94
C ASP A 70 -8.15 -8.59 -0.19
N SER A 71 -7.15 -7.72 -0.07
CA SER A 71 -6.15 -7.50 -1.12
C SER A 71 -5.37 -8.75 -1.52
N GLN A 72 -5.11 -9.68 -0.58
CA GLN A 72 -4.39 -10.91 -0.87
C GLN A 72 -5.29 -11.91 -1.61
N VAL A 73 -6.51 -12.08 -1.11
CA VAL A 73 -7.51 -12.96 -1.75
C VAL A 73 -7.86 -12.46 -3.16
N ILE A 74 -7.99 -11.15 -3.33
CA ILE A 74 -8.20 -10.52 -4.65
C ILE A 74 -7.10 -10.93 -5.61
N ILE A 75 -5.82 -10.82 -5.20
CA ILE A 75 -4.70 -11.15 -6.07
C ILE A 75 -4.70 -12.64 -6.43
N TRP A 76 -4.98 -13.55 -5.49
CA TRP A 76 -5.07 -14.98 -5.79
C TRP A 76 -6.16 -15.30 -6.82
N GLU A 77 -7.33 -14.69 -6.67
CA GLU A 77 -8.43 -14.87 -7.61
C GLU A 77 -8.11 -14.29 -8.99
N LEU A 78 -7.47 -13.12 -9.06
CA LEU A 78 -7.03 -12.54 -10.32
C LEU A 78 -5.96 -13.40 -11.00
N GLN A 79 -4.98 -13.92 -10.24
CA GLN A 79 -3.98 -14.83 -10.78
C GLN A 79 -4.62 -16.10 -11.35
N ARG A 80 -5.58 -16.69 -10.61
CA ARG A 80 -6.32 -17.88 -11.05
C ARG A 80 -7.16 -17.60 -12.30
N HIS A 81 -7.92 -16.50 -12.31
CA HIS A 81 -8.83 -16.14 -13.40
C HIS A 81 -8.09 -15.77 -14.69
N PHE A 82 -7.08 -14.91 -14.60
CA PHE A 82 -6.28 -14.45 -15.74
C PHE A 82 -5.07 -15.34 -16.05
N LYS A 83 -4.92 -16.47 -15.34
CA LYS A 83 -3.82 -17.45 -15.50
C LYS A 83 -2.43 -16.83 -15.39
N ILE A 84 -2.27 -15.85 -14.51
CA ILE A 84 -1.00 -15.17 -14.26
C ILE A 84 -0.13 -16.08 -13.42
N LYS A 85 1.06 -16.39 -13.92
CA LYS A 85 2.07 -17.17 -13.22
C LYS A 85 3.24 -16.27 -12.86
N ASP A 86 3.79 -16.49 -11.68
CA ASP A 86 5.13 -16.02 -11.38
C ASP A 86 6.15 -17.06 -11.88
N ASP A 87 7.30 -16.59 -12.35
CA ASP A 87 8.41 -17.43 -12.81
C ASP A 87 9.36 -17.74 -11.63
N LEU A 88 8.84 -17.81 -10.39
CA LEU A 88 9.66 -17.98 -9.19
C LEU A 88 10.05 -19.46 -8.98
N THR A 89 11.30 -19.66 -8.57
CA THR A 89 11.77 -20.91 -7.98
C THR A 89 11.08 -21.16 -6.63
N ASP A 90 11.15 -22.38 -6.10
CA ASP A 90 10.51 -22.71 -4.83
C ASP A 90 11.06 -21.92 -3.64
N VAL A 91 12.37 -21.64 -3.64
CA VAL A 91 13.03 -20.82 -2.61
C VAL A 91 12.57 -19.37 -2.71
N GLU A 92 12.50 -18.81 -3.93
CA GLU A 92 12.00 -17.46 -4.13
C GLU A 92 10.53 -17.34 -3.76
N ARG A 93 9.71 -18.34 -4.05
CA ARG A 93 8.28 -18.38 -3.67
C ARG A 93 8.10 -18.38 -2.15
N GLY A 94 8.92 -19.16 -1.43
CA GLY A 94 8.95 -19.15 0.03
C GLY A 94 9.38 -17.79 0.59
N THR A 95 10.42 -17.20 0.00
CA THR A 95 10.94 -15.87 0.38
C THR A 95 9.92 -14.77 0.12
N ALA A 96 9.30 -14.77 -1.06
CA ALA A 96 8.21 -13.89 -1.46
C ALA A 96 7.06 -13.91 -0.45
N ARG A 97 6.60 -15.12 -0.08
CA ARG A 97 5.53 -15.27 0.92
C ARG A 97 5.92 -14.69 2.28
N ALA A 98 7.13 -14.94 2.75
CA ALA A 98 7.62 -14.39 4.02
C ALA A 98 7.70 -12.86 3.98
N LEU A 99 8.28 -12.31 2.91
CA LEU A 99 8.45 -10.88 2.71
C LEU A 99 7.10 -10.15 2.60
N GLU A 100 6.13 -10.72 1.87
CA GLU A 100 4.77 -10.19 1.80
C GLU A 100 4.09 -10.15 3.16
N ARG A 101 4.28 -11.18 4.00
CA ARG A 101 3.70 -11.17 5.35
C ARG A 101 4.37 -10.17 6.26
N MET A 102 5.69 -10.01 6.16
CA MET A 102 6.43 -9.00 6.89
C MET A 102 5.90 -7.60 6.53
N VAL A 103 5.80 -7.27 5.24
CA VAL A 103 5.40 -5.91 4.84
C VAL A 103 3.93 -5.60 5.09
N ASP A 104 3.03 -6.57 4.91
CA ASP A 104 1.59 -6.38 5.15
C ASP A 104 1.22 -6.38 6.64
N VAL A 105 2.16 -6.68 7.56
CA VAL A 105 1.92 -6.66 9.01
C VAL A 105 2.96 -5.77 9.71
N SER A 106 4.18 -6.27 9.92
CA SER A 106 5.22 -5.59 10.70
C SER A 106 5.49 -4.19 10.15
N THR A 107 5.90 -4.11 8.88
CA THR A 107 6.25 -2.84 8.23
C THR A 107 5.03 -1.92 8.15
N PHE A 108 3.87 -2.47 7.75
CA PHE A 108 2.63 -1.70 7.70
C PHE A 108 2.30 -1.02 9.03
N TYR A 109 2.35 -1.73 10.15
CA TYR A 109 2.01 -1.14 11.45
C TYR A 109 3.07 -0.15 11.95
N CYS A 110 4.35 -0.35 11.62
CA CYS A 110 5.39 0.66 11.88
C CYS A 110 5.14 1.95 11.10
N LEU A 111 4.87 1.83 9.80
CA LEU A 111 4.56 2.97 8.93
C LEU A 111 3.25 3.66 9.36
N LEU A 112 2.26 2.89 9.83
CA LEU A 112 0.98 3.40 10.28
C LEU A 112 1.10 4.24 11.56
N GLU A 113 2.00 3.87 12.49
CA GLU A 113 2.29 4.71 13.66
C GLU A 113 2.80 6.09 13.22
N ASP A 114 3.81 6.14 12.37
CA ASP A 114 4.39 7.43 11.96
C ASP A 114 3.41 8.26 11.13
N LYS A 115 2.82 7.64 10.10
CA LYS A 115 1.90 8.28 9.15
C LYS A 115 0.60 8.79 9.76
N CYS A 116 0.00 8.01 10.67
CA CYS A 116 -1.37 8.27 11.14
C CYS A 116 -1.44 8.62 12.63
N VAL A 117 -0.47 8.18 13.44
CA VAL A 117 -0.49 8.41 14.89
C VAL A 117 0.35 9.62 15.26
N LEU A 118 1.56 9.74 14.73
CA LEU A 118 2.42 10.90 14.97
C LEU A 118 2.03 12.08 14.07
N ASN A 119 1.66 11.80 12.81
CA ASN A 119 1.34 12.82 11.81
C ASN A 119 -0.17 12.92 11.47
N GLY A 120 -1.07 12.49 12.36
CA GLY A 120 -2.51 12.43 12.08
C GLY A 120 -3.13 13.72 11.51
N PRO A 121 -2.95 14.90 12.13
CA PRO A 121 -3.45 16.16 11.59
C PRO A 121 -2.91 16.49 10.19
N ALA A 122 -1.64 16.21 9.92
CA ALA A 122 -1.03 16.38 8.59
C ALA A 122 -1.62 15.39 7.58
N PHE A 123 -1.84 14.13 7.99
CA PHE A 123 -2.40 13.09 7.15
C PHE A 123 -3.85 13.35 6.73
N VAL A 124 -4.69 13.90 7.63
CA VAL A 124 -6.08 14.24 7.31
C VAL A 124 -6.25 15.63 6.68
N ASN A 125 -5.16 16.41 6.62
CA ASN A 125 -5.16 17.76 6.03
C ASN A 125 -5.64 17.76 4.58
N ARG A 126 -6.27 18.85 4.14
CA ARG A 126 -6.76 19.04 2.77
C ARG A 126 -5.70 18.72 1.70
N SER A 127 -4.44 19.07 1.93
CA SER A 127 -3.34 18.79 0.99
C SER A 127 -3.18 17.30 0.70
N VAL A 128 -3.49 16.43 1.67
CA VAL A 128 -3.38 14.97 1.56
C VAL A 128 -4.74 14.32 1.32
N SER A 129 -5.80 14.73 2.03
CA SER A 129 -7.12 14.11 1.94
C SER A 129 -7.97 14.64 0.79
N GLY A 130 -7.67 15.85 0.29
CA GLY A 130 -8.50 16.57 -0.68
C GLY A 130 -9.77 17.19 -0.07
N VAL A 131 -10.06 16.97 1.21
CA VAL A 131 -11.30 17.42 1.85
C VAL A 131 -11.12 18.83 2.44
N PRO A 132 -11.92 19.84 2.01
CA PRO A 132 -11.77 21.22 2.45
C PRO A 132 -12.45 21.46 3.81
N LEU A 133 -11.87 20.97 4.89
CA LEU A 133 -12.34 21.22 6.25
C LEU A 133 -11.62 22.41 6.90
N PRO A 134 -12.27 23.16 7.81
CA PRO A 134 -11.59 24.15 8.64
C PRO A 134 -10.45 23.53 9.46
N THR A 135 -9.39 24.29 9.75
CA THR A 135 -8.19 23.79 10.46
C THR A 135 -8.52 23.19 11.82
N PHE A 136 -9.41 23.82 12.59
CA PHE A 136 -9.80 23.30 13.91
C PHE A 136 -10.51 21.93 13.81
N VAL A 137 -11.36 21.75 12.79
CA VAL A 137 -12.04 20.47 12.52
C VAL A 137 -11.02 19.42 12.10
N THR A 138 -10.09 19.78 11.21
CA THR A 138 -9.00 18.92 10.74
C THR A 138 -8.15 18.43 11.91
N ASN A 139 -7.75 19.32 12.82
CA ASN A 139 -6.95 18.96 13.99
C ASN A 139 -7.71 18.03 14.94
N PHE A 140 -9.00 18.30 15.18
CA PHE A 140 -9.84 17.46 16.01
C PHE A 140 -10.02 16.05 15.42
N LEU A 141 -10.36 15.96 14.14
CA LEU A 141 -10.49 14.68 13.42
C LEU A 141 -9.16 13.94 13.36
N GLY A 142 -8.06 14.66 13.12
CA GLY A 142 -6.70 14.12 13.10
C GLY A 142 -6.36 13.46 14.44
N LYS A 143 -6.61 14.15 15.56
CA LYS A 143 -6.37 13.58 16.90
C LYS A 143 -7.20 12.32 17.16
N ARG A 144 -8.51 12.35 16.86
CA ARG A 144 -9.40 11.19 17.03
C ARG A 144 -9.00 10.00 16.15
N PHE A 145 -8.58 10.30 14.92
CA PHE A 145 -8.05 9.31 14.00
C PHE A 145 -6.76 8.70 14.56
N SER A 146 -5.80 9.51 15.01
CA SER A 146 -4.56 9.04 15.65
C SER A 146 -4.82 8.15 16.85
N GLU A 147 -5.74 8.51 17.74
CA GLU A 147 -6.11 7.70 18.90
C GLU A 147 -6.69 6.33 18.49
N THR A 148 -7.52 6.31 17.45
CA THR A 148 -8.11 5.07 16.92
C THR A 148 -7.04 4.17 16.30
N ILE A 149 -6.13 4.75 15.53
CA ILE A 149 -5.05 4.01 14.89
C ILE A 149 -4.03 3.51 15.92
N ARG A 150 -3.68 4.32 16.93
CA ARG A 150 -2.78 3.92 18.01
C ARG A 150 -3.28 2.69 18.76
N LYS A 151 -4.59 2.57 18.99
CA LYS A 151 -5.18 1.35 19.57
C LYS A 151 -4.94 0.12 18.69
N ARG A 152 -5.00 0.26 17.36
CA ARG A 152 -4.73 -0.83 16.42
C ARG A 152 -3.26 -1.20 16.38
N VAL A 153 -2.37 -0.21 16.32
CA VAL A 153 -0.91 -0.43 16.38
C VAL A 153 -0.56 -1.15 17.67
N ASN A 154 -1.03 -0.67 18.82
CA ASN A 154 -0.81 -1.31 20.12
C ASN A 154 -1.38 -2.73 20.20
N GLY A 155 -2.45 -3.03 19.47
CA GLY A 155 -3.04 -4.37 19.41
C GLY A 155 -2.21 -5.38 18.62
N VAL A 156 -1.31 -4.93 17.74
CA VAL A 156 -0.49 -5.80 16.88
C VAL A 156 0.97 -5.81 17.28
N LEU A 157 1.58 -4.63 17.48
CA LEU A 157 2.98 -4.50 17.87
C LEU A 157 3.18 -4.46 19.39
N GLY A 158 2.10 -4.42 20.17
CA GLY A 158 2.17 -4.06 21.58
C GLY A 158 2.47 -2.58 21.79
N ARG A 159 2.70 -2.18 23.04
CA ARG A 159 3.09 -0.80 23.39
C ARG A 159 4.59 -0.59 23.13
N ILE A 160 4.98 -0.69 21.87
CA ILE A 160 6.35 -0.52 21.41
C ILE A 160 6.81 0.93 21.61
N SER A 161 8.06 1.13 22.06
CA SER A 161 8.66 2.45 22.16
C SER A 161 9.04 2.99 20.77
N ARG A 162 9.36 4.30 20.70
CA ARG A 162 9.77 4.93 19.44
C ARG A 162 11.07 4.36 18.89
N GLU A 163 12.04 4.05 19.76
CA GLU A 163 13.32 3.45 19.35
C GLU A 163 13.15 2.00 18.89
N GLU A 164 12.36 1.19 19.61
CA GLU A 164 12.07 -0.19 19.18
C GLU A 164 11.31 -0.22 17.84
N LEU A 165 10.36 0.71 17.63
CA LEU A 165 9.67 0.85 16.36
C LEU A 165 10.62 1.25 15.23
N LYS A 166 11.57 2.15 15.53
CA LYS A 166 12.62 2.56 14.61
C LYS A 166 13.50 1.39 14.20
N ASP A 167 13.96 0.60 15.17
CA ASP A 167 14.77 -0.59 14.93
C ASP A 167 14.00 -1.68 14.17
N LEU A 168 12.73 -1.89 14.49
CA LEU A 168 11.86 -2.85 13.80
C LEU A 168 11.69 -2.44 12.32
N LEU A 169 11.34 -1.19 12.06
CA LEU A 169 11.20 -0.70 10.69
C LEU A 169 12.53 -0.76 9.92
N ARG A 170 13.66 -0.43 10.56
CA ARG A 170 14.99 -0.52 9.94
C ARG A 170 15.30 -1.95 9.52
N ARG A 171 15.03 -2.94 10.38
CA ARG A 171 15.27 -4.37 10.09
C ARG A 171 14.38 -4.86 8.95
N ASP A 172 13.13 -4.44 8.91
CA ASP A 172 12.21 -4.78 7.83
C ASP A 172 12.69 -4.19 6.48
N ILE A 173 13.14 -2.93 6.46
CA ILE A 173 13.68 -2.30 5.25
C ILE A 173 15.01 -2.95 4.84
N GLN A 174 15.88 -3.32 5.79
CA GLN A 174 17.09 -4.07 5.50
C GLN A 174 16.78 -5.42 4.84
N ALA A 175 15.76 -6.14 5.32
CA ALA A 175 15.36 -7.41 4.70
C ALA A 175 14.86 -7.21 3.25
N ILE A 176 14.14 -6.12 2.97
CA ILE A 176 13.76 -5.74 1.61
C ILE A 176 15.02 -5.46 0.77
N ASP A 177 15.96 -4.69 1.31
CA ASP A 177 17.22 -4.32 0.65
C ASP A 177 18.10 -5.54 0.33
N ASP A 178 18.19 -6.48 1.27
CA ASP A 178 18.94 -7.74 1.17
C ASP A 178 18.33 -8.70 0.16
N VAL A 179 17.00 -8.74 0.05
CA VAL A 179 16.33 -9.51 -1.01
C VAL A 179 16.51 -8.81 -2.35
N LEU A 180 16.40 -7.47 -2.40
CA LEU A 180 16.54 -6.70 -3.64
C LEU A 180 17.95 -6.83 -4.24
N GLN A 181 19.00 -6.57 -3.46
CA GLN A 181 20.39 -6.49 -3.94
C GLN A 181 20.47 -5.65 -5.23
N ASP A 182 21.33 -6.01 -6.18
CA ASP A 182 21.48 -5.29 -7.45
C ASP A 182 20.38 -5.59 -8.49
N LYS A 183 19.30 -6.28 -8.10
CA LYS A 183 18.23 -6.69 -9.02
C LYS A 183 17.33 -5.52 -9.39
N LYS A 184 16.67 -5.63 -10.55
CA LYS A 184 15.70 -4.63 -11.02
C LYS A 184 14.42 -4.64 -10.17
N PHE A 185 13.97 -5.82 -9.79
CA PHE A 185 12.85 -6.08 -8.89
C PHE A 185 13.28 -7.20 -7.94
N LEU A 186 12.50 -7.47 -6.90
CA LEU A 186 12.91 -8.33 -5.77
C LEU A 186 13.39 -9.72 -6.21
N PHE A 187 12.81 -10.27 -7.27
CA PHE A 187 13.14 -11.60 -7.79
C PHE A 187 13.60 -11.57 -9.26
N GLY A 188 14.19 -10.45 -9.70
CA GLY A 188 14.85 -10.36 -11.01
C GLY A 188 14.29 -9.25 -11.91
N PRO A 189 14.14 -9.49 -13.24
CA PRO A 189 13.84 -8.43 -14.19
C PRO A 189 12.35 -8.08 -14.34
N LYS A 190 11.45 -8.93 -13.85
CA LYS A 190 9.97 -8.74 -13.90
C LYS A 190 9.42 -8.44 -12.52
N MET A 191 8.39 -7.61 -12.44
CA MET A 191 7.66 -7.39 -11.19
C MET A 191 6.84 -8.62 -10.81
N THR A 192 6.77 -8.86 -9.51
CA THR A 192 5.95 -9.89 -8.87
C THR A 192 4.88 -9.26 -7.98
N VAL A 193 4.00 -10.10 -7.42
CA VAL A 193 3.03 -9.68 -6.39
C VAL A 193 3.75 -9.06 -5.19
N THR A 194 4.90 -9.62 -4.81
CA THR A 194 5.70 -9.13 -3.69
C THR A 194 6.21 -7.72 -3.97
N ASP A 195 6.62 -7.42 -5.20
CA ASP A 195 7.03 -6.06 -5.56
C ASP A 195 5.87 -5.07 -5.42
N CYS A 196 4.66 -5.46 -5.84
CA CYS A 196 3.44 -4.66 -5.65
C CYS A 196 3.15 -4.40 -4.17
N ALA A 197 3.36 -5.39 -3.30
CA ALA A 197 3.18 -5.26 -1.86
C ALA A 197 4.19 -4.29 -1.23
N VAL A 198 5.48 -4.52 -1.47
CA VAL A 198 6.56 -3.67 -0.94
C VAL A 198 6.41 -2.23 -1.43
N PHE A 199 6.22 -2.05 -2.74
CA PHE A 199 6.00 -0.74 -3.34
C PHE A 199 4.84 -0.02 -2.65
N ALA A 200 3.68 -0.68 -2.53
CA ALA A 200 2.51 0.00 -1.99
C ALA A 200 2.67 0.40 -0.52
N GLN A 201 3.28 -0.44 0.31
CA GLN A 201 3.53 -0.12 1.72
C GLN A 201 4.45 1.11 1.84
N LEU A 202 5.62 1.07 1.19
CA LEU A 202 6.60 2.16 1.27
C LEU A 202 6.10 3.43 0.58
N ALA A 203 5.57 3.34 -0.65
CA ALA A 203 5.20 4.50 -1.46
C ALA A 203 4.08 5.33 -0.84
N THR A 204 3.10 4.70 -0.16
CA THR A 204 2.01 5.46 0.48
C THR A 204 2.45 6.23 1.73
N THR A 205 3.69 6.07 2.15
CA THR A 205 4.27 6.78 3.30
C THR A 205 5.43 7.67 2.84
N PHE A 206 6.36 7.16 2.05
CA PHE A 206 7.52 7.89 1.53
C PHE A 206 7.14 9.14 0.71
N PHE A 207 6.10 9.06 -0.12
CA PHE A 207 5.69 10.18 -0.98
C PHE A 207 4.68 11.14 -0.35
N LEU A 208 4.51 11.10 0.98
CA LEU A 208 3.72 12.11 1.68
C LEU A 208 4.47 13.46 1.72
N PRO A 209 3.76 14.61 1.75
CA PRO A 209 4.38 15.93 1.67
C PRO A 209 4.96 16.40 3.02
N TYR A 210 5.52 15.47 3.81
CA TYR A 210 6.15 15.74 5.10
C TYR A 210 7.13 14.64 5.47
N ARG A 211 8.19 15.01 6.21
CA ARG A 211 9.28 14.12 6.59
C ARG A 211 8.84 13.13 7.67
N GLN A 212 9.27 11.90 7.52
CA GLN A 212 8.90 10.73 8.33
C GLN A 212 10.12 9.82 8.51
N LEU A 213 10.02 8.84 9.40
CA LEU A 213 11.09 7.89 9.62
C LEU A 213 11.46 7.11 8.35
N VAL A 214 10.46 6.75 7.53
CA VAL A 214 10.72 6.08 6.25
C VAL A 214 11.44 6.98 5.24
N THR A 215 11.23 8.31 5.28
CA THR A 215 11.97 9.21 4.39
C THR A 215 13.43 9.28 4.81
N ASP A 216 13.71 9.38 6.12
CA ASP A 216 15.08 9.36 6.66
C ASP A 216 15.80 8.06 6.24
N PHE A 217 15.16 6.90 6.46
CA PHE A 217 15.76 5.62 6.10
C PHE A 217 16.00 5.44 4.61
N LEU A 218 15.05 5.80 3.75
CA LEU A 218 15.20 5.61 2.31
C LEU A 218 16.19 6.61 1.69
N GLU A 219 16.30 7.82 2.23
CA GLU A 219 17.25 8.83 1.76
C GLU A 219 18.68 8.55 2.23
N ASP A 220 18.85 8.22 3.51
CA ASP A 220 20.16 8.19 4.16
C ASP A 220 20.78 6.78 4.20
N ASP A 221 19.97 5.76 4.52
CA ASP A 221 20.46 4.41 4.83
C ASP A 221 20.23 3.40 3.70
N PHE A 222 19.13 3.53 2.95
CA PHE A 222 18.67 2.54 1.97
C PHE A 222 18.38 3.15 0.59
N PRO A 223 19.35 3.82 -0.06
CA PRO A 223 19.15 4.48 -1.35
C PRO A 223 18.74 3.50 -2.46
N ARG A 224 19.12 2.22 -2.36
CA ARG A 224 18.74 1.18 -3.32
C ARG A 224 17.24 0.87 -3.26
N VAL A 225 16.67 0.76 -2.06
CA VAL A 225 15.23 0.60 -1.86
C VAL A 225 14.49 1.86 -2.32
N ARG A 226 15.01 3.06 -2.04
CA ARG A 226 14.45 4.32 -2.57
C ARG A 226 14.36 4.30 -4.09
N HIS A 227 15.47 4.01 -4.77
CA HIS A 227 15.51 3.94 -6.23
C HIS A 227 14.59 2.87 -6.81
N TYR A 228 14.42 1.76 -6.10
CA TYR A 228 13.45 0.72 -6.47
C TYR A 228 12.00 1.22 -6.39
N VAL A 229 11.61 1.91 -5.31
CA VAL A 229 10.26 2.50 -5.17
C VAL A 229 10.02 3.59 -6.22
N GLU A 230 10.99 4.48 -6.44
CA GLU A 230 10.92 5.54 -7.47
C GLU A 230 10.77 4.97 -8.88
N ARG A 231 11.50 3.91 -9.20
CA ARG A 231 11.44 3.23 -10.50
C ARG A 231 10.05 2.66 -10.78
N ILE A 232 9.43 2.01 -9.79
CA ILE A 232 8.08 1.48 -9.93
C ILE A 232 7.07 2.61 -10.12
N ARG A 233 7.14 3.67 -9.31
CA ARG A 233 6.29 4.86 -9.47
C ARG A 233 6.42 5.45 -10.88
N ASN A 234 7.64 5.74 -11.32
CA ASN A 234 7.88 6.42 -12.60
C ASN A 234 7.41 5.58 -13.80
N HIS A 235 7.49 4.25 -13.70
CA HIS A 235 7.09 3.36 -14.80
C HIS A 235 5.58 3.07 -14.82
N TYR A 236 5.00 2.69 -13.68
CA TYR A 236 3.59 2.24 -13.61
C TYR A 236 2.61 3.34 -13.23
N TYR A 237 3.09 4.48 -12.73
CA TYR A 237 2.29 5.64 -12.34
C TYR A 237 2.91 6.95 -12.85
N PRO A 238 3.16 7.10 -14.17
CA PRO A 238 3.75 8.33 -14.72
C PRO A 238 2.87 9.57 -14.49
N GLU A 239 1.57 9.39 -14.23
CA GLU A 239 0.66 10.46 -13.85
C GLU A 239 0.81 10.91 -12.40
N TRP A 240 1.43 10.09 -11.53
CA TRP A 240 1.68 10.42 -10.13
C TRP A 240 2.91 11.33 -10.03
N LYS A 241 2.66 12.64 -10.12
CA LYS A 241 3.68 13.67 -9.93
C LYS A 241 4.07 13.77 -8.45
N TYR A 242 5.37 13.71 -8.19
CA TYR A 242 5.97 13.96 -6.89
C TYR A 242 7.16 14.90 -7.14
N ASN A 243 7.07 16.10 -6.57
CA ASN A 243 8.09 17.14 -6.67
C ASN A 243 8.83 17.23 -5.34
#